data_AF-A0A1F9Y090-F1
#
_entry.id   AF-A0A1F9Y090-F1
#
_cell.length_a   1.000
_cell.length_b   1.000
_cell.length_c   1.000
_cell.angle_alpha   90.00
_cell.angle_beta   90.00
_cell.angle_gamma   90.00
#
_symmetry.space_group_name_H-M   'P 1'
#
loop_
_entity.id
_entity.type
_entity.pdbx_description
1 polymer ?
#
loop_
_entity_poly.entity_id
_entity_poly.type
_entity_poly.pdbx_seq_one_letter_code
_entity_poly.pdbx_strand_id
1 'polypeptide(L)'
;MEQKKALEMKDPRNPKGAGRKWFDGKPYDVVITQLKVAWGLGCPDVEAAALADVSTASLSRFLKNHPLIAEQKERLLQKPFLSCRNAILKAIAGGDADMALRFLERKKKAEFSTRQELEVSEQEVYKELTDEQLAQIIAGKATPADFLTCEPRP
;
A
#
# COMPACT_ATOMS: atom_id res chain seq x y z
N MET A 1 -22.62 -24.57 -24.20
CA MET A 1 -21.78 -25.70 -23.74
C MET A 1 -20.30 -25.59 -24.14
N GLU A 2 -19.88 -24.56 -24.89
CA GLU A 2 -18.51 -24.49 -25.44
C GLU A 2 -17.44 -23.86 -24.53
N GLN A 3 -17.82 -23.16 -23.46
CA GLN A 3 -16.84 -22.43 -22.64
C GLN A 3 -16.10 -23.30 -21.62
N LYS A 4 -16.53 -24.55 -21.39
CA LYS A 4 -15.85 -25.47 -20.44
C LYS A 4 -14.52 -26.02 -20.95
N LYS A 5 -14.25 -25.97 -22.27
CA LYS A 5 -13.04 -26.54 -22.87
C LYS A 5 -11.81 -25.62 -22.77
N ALA A 6 -12.01 -24.33 -22.50
CA ALA A 6 -10.93 -23.35 -22.44
C ALA A 6 -10.27 -23.25 -21.05
N LEU A 7 -10.86 -23.83 -20.00
CA LEU A 7 -10.33 -23.76 -18.63
C LEU A 7 -9.43 -24.93 -18.24
N GLU A 8 -9.26 -25.94 -19.10
CA GLU A 8 -8.23 -26.98 -18.96
C GLU A 8 -7.04 -26.67 -19.88
N MET A 9 -6.29 -25.61 -19.60
CA MET A 9 -4.95 -25.48 -20.19
C MET A 9 -3.99 -26.43 -19.47
N LYS A 10 -3.79 -27.64 -20.02
CA LYS A 10 -2.71 -28.54 -19.60
C LYS A 10 -1.36 -27.85 -19.85
N ASP A 11 -0.52 -27.74 -18.82
CA ASP A 11 0.84 -27.18 -18.94
C ASP A 11 1.64 -28.02 -19.96
N PRO A 12 2.15 -27.42 -21.06
CA PRO A 12 2.84 -28.15 -22.12
C PRO A 12 4.12 -28.86 -21.65
N ARG A 13 4.62 -28.58 -20.43
CA ARG A 13 5.79 -29.24 -19.84
C ARG A 13 5.49 -30.53 -19.07
N ASN A 14 4.22 -30.95 -18.95
CA ASN A 14 3.85 -32.15 -18.20
C ASN A 14 2.84 -33.05 -18.95
N PRO A 15 3.30 -33.83 -19.93
CA PRO A 15 2.42 -34.61 -20.81
C PRO A 15 1.75 -35.82 -20.13
N LYS A 16 2.17 -36.24 -18.94
CA LYS A 16 1.68 -37.45 -18.24
C LYS A 16 0.98 -37.19 -16.90
N GLY A 17 0.79 -35.93 -16.50
CA GLY A 17 0.29 -35.61 -15.15
C GLY A 17 1.26 -36.00 -14.02
N ALA A 18 2.55 -36.13 -14.35
CA ALA A 18 3.59 -36.47 -13.39
C ALA A 18 4.05 -35.19 -12.68
N GLY A 19 3.62 -34.98 -11.43
CA GLY A 19 4.01 -33.83 -10.62
C GLY A 19 3.04 -33.54 -9.48
N ARG A 20 3.50 -32.80 -8.46
CA ARG A 20 2.64 -32.35 -7.35
C ARG A 20 1.56 -31.40 -7.89
N LYS A 21 0.29 -31.70 -7.57
CA LYS A 21 -0.85 -30.85 -7.93
C LYS A 21 -0.69 -29.46 -7.31
N TRP A 22 -1.09 -28.41 -8.02
CA TRP A 22 -0.95 -27.01 -7.59
C TRP A 22 -1.62 -26.69 -6.24
N PHE A 23 -2.82 -27.22 -6.02
CA PHE A 23 -3.66 -26.94 -4.85
C PHE A 23 -3.97 -28.20 -4.05
N ASP A 24 -2.98 -29.11 -3.94
CA ASP A 24 -3.08 -30.34 -3.13
C ASP A 24 -4.31 -31.23 -3.43
N GLY A 25 -4.84 -31.14 -4.67
CA GLY A 25 -5.98 -31.94 -5.12
C GLY A 25 -7.34 -31.25 -5.04
N LYS A 26 -7.41 -30.00 -4.56
CA LYS A 26 -8.65 -29.21 -4.54
C LYS A 26 -9.11 -28.83 -5.95
N PRO A 27 -10.43 -28.70 -6.16
CA PRO A 27 -10.96 -28.24 -7.44
C PRO A 27 -10.47 -26.81 -7.73
N TYR A 28 -9.89 -26.64 -8.93
CA TYR A 28 -9.30 -25.38 -9.39
C TYR A 28 -10.28 -24.21 -9.29
N ASP A 29 -11.50 -24.39 -9.78
CA ASP A 29 -12.51 -23.34 -9.86
C ASP A 29 -12.88 -22.77 -8.49
N VAL A 30 -12.96 -23.62 -7.47
CA VAL A 30 -13.31 -23.23 -6.10
C VAL A 30 -12.20 -22.38 -5.50
N VAL A 31 -10.94 -22.83 -5.62
CA VAL A 31 -9.77 -22.12 -5.11
C VAL A 31 -9.65 -20.74 -5.76
N ILE A 32 -9.79 -20.64 -7.08
CA ILE A 32 -9.73 -19.36 -7.78
C ILE A 32 -10.88 -18.43 -7.38
N THR A 33 -12.08 -18.96 -7.18
CA THR A 33 -13.23 -18.16 -6.74
C THR A 33 -12.98 -17.58 -5.34
N GLN A 34 -12.49 -18.39 -4.40
CA GLN A 34 -12.14 -17.94 -3.04
C GLN A 34 -11.04 -16.89 -3.06
N LEU A 35 -9.98 -17.10 -3.86
CA LEU A 35 -8.91 -16.11 -4.02
C LEU A 35 -9.43 -14.78 -4.60
N LYS A 36 -10.28 -14.83 -5.62
CA LYS A 36 -10.89 -13.63 -6.22
C LYS A 36 -11.78 -12.88 -5.21
N VAL A 37 -12.51 -13.60 -4.36
CA VAL A 37 -13.29 -13.00 -3.26
C VAL A 37 -12.35 -12.31 -2.28
N ALA A 38 -11.29 -12.98 -1.80
CA ALA A 38 -10.32 -12.40 -0.88
C ALA A 38 -9.67 -11.12 -1.45
N TRP A 39 -9.19 -11.16 -2.69
CA TRP A 39 -8.58 -9.99 -3.32
C TRP A 39 -9.60 -8.86 -3.56
N GLY A 40 -10.86 -9.19 -3.82
CA GLY A 40 -11.95 -8.20 -3.92
C GLY A 40 -12.22 -7.46 -2.61
N LEU A 41 -11.91 -8.07 -1.47
CA LEU A 41 -11.97 -7.44 -0.15
C LEU A 41 -10.72 -6.61 0.18
N GLY A 42 -9.64 -6.76 -0.60
CA GLY A 42 -8.36 -6.09 -0.34
C GLY A 42 -7.39 -6.90 0.52
N CYS A 43 -7.64 -8.20 0.73
CA CYS A 43 -6.77 -9.05 1.51
C CYS A 43 -5.40 -9.28 0.84
N PRO A 44 -4.29 -9.29 1.60
CA PRO A 44 -2.98 -9.70 1.12
C PRO A 44 -2.95 -11.20 0.78
N ASP A 45 -1.91 -11.63 0.05
CA ASP A 45 -1.79 -13.02 -0.40
C ASP A 45 -1.75 -14.05 0.73
N VAL A 46 -1.26 -13.66 1.91
CA VAL A 46 -1.21 -14.52 3.10
C VAL A 46 -2.63 -14.85 3.57
N GLU A 47 -3.49 -13.84 3.67
CA GLU A 47 -4.89 -14.00 4.06
C GLU A 47 -5.70 -14.70 2.97
N ALA A 48 -5.47 -14.36 1.70
CA ALA A 48 -6.12 -15.02 0.58
C ALA A 48 -5.79 -16.52 0.51
N ALA A 49 -4.53 -16.87 0.76
CA ALA A 49 -4.06 -18.26 0.84
C ALA A 49 -4.72 -19.00 2.02
N ALA A 50 -4.86 -18.34 3.18
CA ALA A 50 -5.57 -18.91 4.33
C ALA A 50 -7.06 -19.15 4.02
N LEU A 51 -7.74 -18.21 3.34
CA LEU A 51 -9.15 -18.36 2.97
C LEU A 51 -9.38 -19.53 1.99
N ALA A 52 -8.48 -19.69 1.03
CA ALA A 52 -8.55 -20.79 0.07
C ALA A 52 -7.97 -22.12 0.61
N ASP A 53 -7.40 -22.08 1.82
CA ASP A 53 -6.68 -23.17 2.46
C ASP A 53 -5.60 -23.76 1.52
N VAL A 54 -4.77 -22.86 0.98
CA VAL A 54 -3.64 -23.16 0.09
C VAL A 54 -2.37 -22.61 0.73
N SER A 55 -1.24 -23.28 0.54
CA SER A 55 0.04 -22.73 1.00
C SER A 55 0.42 -21.44 0.24
N THR A 56 0.99 -20.46 0.95
CA THR A 56 1.47 -19.20 0.34
C THR A 56 2.53 -19.45 -0.73
N ALA A 57 3.39 -20.45 -0.55
CA ALA A 57 4.38 -20.87 -1.53
C ALA A 57 3.73 -21.39 -2.82
N SER A 58 2.69 -22.21 -2.71
CA SER A 58 1.91 -22.70 -3.86
C SER A 58 1.25 -21.54 -4.61
N LEU A 59 0.65 -20.59 -3.88
CA LEU A 59 0.00 -19.42 -4.48
C LEU A 59 1.01 -18.51 -5.21
N SER A 60 2.17 -18.25 -4.60
CA SER A 60 3.23 -17.44 -5.23
C SER A 60 3.73 -18.10 -6.53
N ARG A 61 3.99 -19.42 -6.50
CA ARG A 61 4.41 -20.16 -7.69
C ARG A 61 3.31 -20.16 -8.76
N PHE A 62 2.06 -20.29 -8.36
CA PHE A 62 0.91 -20.24 -9.27
C PHE A 62 0.84 -18.88 -9.98
N LEU A 63 0.90 -17.77 -9.24
CA LEU A 63 0.84 -16.42 -9.82
C LEU A 63 1.99 -16.15 -10.80
N LYS A 64 3.20 -16.65 -10.51
CA LYS A 64 4.34 -16.53 -11.43
C LYS A 64 4.13 -17.24 -12.77
N ASN A 65 3.38 -18.34 -12.79
CA ASN A 65 3.08 -19.10 -14.02
C ASN A 65 1.83 -18.60 -14.74
N HIS A 66 1.01 -17.78 -14.10
CA HIS A 66 -0.26 -17.27 -14.65
C HIS A 66 -0.33 -15.74 -14.57
N PRO A 67 0.39 -15.01 -15.44
CA PRO A 67 0.47 -13.55 -15.39
C PRO A 67 -0.90 -12.87 -15.58
N LEU A 68 -1.81 -13.45 -16.37
CA LEU A 68 -3.17 -12.95 -16.54
C LEU A 68 -3.96 -12.92 -15.21
N ILE A 69 -3.71 -13.88 -14.32
CA ILE A 69 -4.37 -13.94 -13.01
C ILE A 69 -3.71 -12.95 -12.05
N ALA A 70 -2.40 -12.76 -12.15
CA ALA A 70 -1.70 -11.72 -11.39
C ALA A 70 -2.24 -10.31 -11.73
N GLU A 71 -2.43 -10.01 -13.01
CA GLU A 71 -3.03 -8.75 -13.45
C GLU A 71 -4.50 -8.61 -12.97
N GLN A 72 -5.29 -9.69 -13.03
CA GLN A 72 -6.65 -9.70 -12.48
C GLN A 72 -6.66 -9.41 -10.97
N LYS A 73 -5.73 -10.00 -10.22
CA LYS A 73 -5.56 -9.74 -8.79
C LYS A 73 -5.29 -8.25 -8.54
N GLU A 74 -4.36 -7.64 -9.27
CA GLU A 74 -4.05 -6.21 -9.10
C GLU A 74 -5.28 -5.33 -9.36
N ARG A 75 -6.07 -5.64 -10.39
CA ARG A 75 -7.35 -4.95 -10.64
C ARG A 75 -8.37 -5.16 -9.52
N LEU A 76 -8.43 -6.36 -8.94
CA LEU A 76 -9.35 -6.68 -7.84
C LEU A 76 -8.99 -5.92 -6.57
N LEU A 77 -7.70 -5.78 -6.26
CA LEU A 77 -7.23 -5.01 -5.11
C LEU A 77 -7.58 -3.51 -5.20
N GLN A 78 -7.88 -2.99 -6.40
CA GLN A 78 -8.37 -1.61 -6.56
C GLN A 78 -9.85 -1.44 -6.19
N LYS A 79 -10.64 -2.51 -6.16
CA LYS A 79 -12.07 -2.47 -5.85
C LYS A 79 -12.41 -1.83 -4.49
N PRO A 80 -11.76 -2.19 -3.37
CA PRO A 80 -12.06 -1.56 -2.08
C PRO A 80 -11.79 -0.05 -2.14
N PHE A 81 -10.71 0.39 -2.78
CA PHE A 81 -10.43 1.83 -2.94
C PHE A 81 -11.50 2.55 -3.77
N LEU A 82 -12.02 1.92 -4.83
CA LEU A 82 -13.14 2.47 -5.60
C LEU A 82 -14.42 2.54 -4.76
N SER A 83 -14.69 1.51 -3.96
CA SER A 83 -15.82 1.49 -3.03
C SER A 83 -15.72 2.62 -2.00
N CYS A 84 -14.54 2.81 -1.39
CA CYS A 84 -14.29 3.91 -0.44
C CYS A 84 -14.45 5.28 -1.11
N ARG A 85 -13.97 5.47 -2.34
CA ARG A 85 -14.19 6.71 -3.10
C ARG A 85 -15.68 6.97 -3.32
N ASN A 86 -16.44 5.95 -3.69
CA ASN A 86 -17.88 6.08 -3.87
C ASN A 86 -18.60 6.41 -2.56
N ALA A 87 -18.18 5.82 -1.44
CA ALA A 87 -18.73 6.13 -0.12
C ALA A 87 -18.50 7.60 0.26
N ILE A 88 -17.28 8.12 0.02
CA ILE A 88 -16.96 9.54 0.26
C ILE A 88 -17.84 10.45 -0.61
N LEU A 89 -17.98 10.14 -1.90
CA LEU A 89 -18.84 10.93 -2.79
C LEU A 89 -20.31 10.92 -2.36
N LYS A 90 -20.81 9.78 -1.87
CA LYS A 90 -22.17 9.68 -1.33
C LYS A 90 -22.36 10.52 -0.07
N ALA A 91 -21.37 10.52 0.84
CA ALA A 91 -21.40 11.37 2.05
C ALA A 91 -21.41 12.87 1.69
N ILE A 92 -20.57 13.27 0.73
CA ILE A 92 -20.54 14.65 0.22
C ILE A 92 -21.89 15.03 -0.41
N ALA A 93 -22.46 14.13 -1.24
CA ALA A 93 -23.78 14.35 -1.83
C ALA A 93 -24.91 14.42 -0.78
N GLY A 94 -24.74 13.77 0.37
CA GLY A 94 -25.63 13.84 1.52
C GLY A 94 -25.55 15.13 2.33
N GLY A 95 -24.56 16.00 2.06
CA GLY A 95 -24.39 17.29 2.72
C GLY A 95 -23.32 17.35 3.81
N ASP A 96 -22.47 16.32 3.94
CA ASP A 96 -21.40 16.31 4.95
C ASP A 96 -20.24 17.26 4.58
N ALA A 97 -20.31 18.50 5.07
CA ALA A 97 -19.33 19.55 4.76
C ALA A 97 -17.91 19.23 5.22
N ASP A 98 -17.75 18.61 6.40
CA ASP A 98 -16.44 18.19 6.93
C ASP A 98 -15.77 17.15 6.01
N MET A 99 -16.53 16.17 5.53
CA MET A 99 -16.02 15.16 4.61
C MET A 99 -15.61 15.77 3.26
N ALA A 100 -16.36 16.77 2.78
CA ALA A 100 -16.01 17.52 1.57
C ALA A 100 -14.71 18.32 1.73
N LEU A 101 -14.55 19.02 2.87
CA LEU A 101 -13.34 19.78 3.17
C LEU A 101 -12.11 18.86 3.25
N ARG A 102 -12.20 17.76 4.01
CA ARG A 102 -11.12 16.75 4.12
C ARG A 102 -10.74 16.14 2.77
N PHE A 103 -11.73 15.95 1.88
CA PHE A 103 -11.45 15.47 0.52
C PHE A 103 -10.68 16.50 -0.30
N LEU A 104 -11.07 17.78 -0.24
CA LEU A 104 -10.39 18.88 -0.92
C LEU A 104 -8.98 19.10 -0.39
N GLU A 105 -8.77 19.06 0.92
CA GLU A 105 -7.44 19.13 1.56
C GLU A 105 -6.49 18.09 0.97
N ARG A 106 -6.94 16.84 0.82
CA ARG A 106 -6.10 15.74 0.31
C ARG A 106 -5.84 15.84 -1.19
N LYS A 107 -6.80 16.35 -1.97
CA LYS A 107 -6.71 16.43 -3.45
C LYS A 107 -6.06 17.71 -3.96
N LYS A 108 -6.26 18.82 -3.25
CA LYS A 108 -5.77 20.16 -3.59
C LYS A 108 -5.09 20.79 -2.36
N LYS A 109 -4.02 20.15 -1.89
CA LYS A 109 -3.23 20.61 -0.74
C LYS A 109 -2.78 22.08 -0.87
N ALA A 110 -2.42 22.53 -2.07
CA ALA A 110 -1.93 23.90 -2.28
C ALA A 110 -2.96 24.99 -1.92
N GLU A 111 -4.26 24.72 -2.19
CA GLU A 111 -5.35 25.67 -1.97
C GLU A 111 -6.00 25.48 -0.59
N PHE A 112 -6.12 24.24 -0.12
CA PHE A 112 -6.94 23.90 1.05
C PHE A 112 -6.15 23.37 2.24
N SER A 113 -4.84 23.13 2.14
CA SER A 113 -4.06 22.68 3.30
C SER A 113 -3.97 23.80 4.34
N THR A 114 -4.08 23.40 5.61
CA THR A 114 -3.76 24.27 6.73
C THR A 114 -2.29 24.67 6.62
N ARG A 115 -2.03 25.98 6.56
CA ARG A 115 -0.68 26.53 6.67
C ARG A 115 -0.39 26.69 8.16
N GLN A 116 0.73 26.15 8.60
CA GLN A 116 1.26 26.42 9.92
C GLN A 116 2.18 27.63 9.80
N GLU A 117 1.85 28.70 10.53
CA GLU A 117 2.76 29.81 10.73
C GLU A 117 3.65 29.43 11.92
N LEU A 118 4.92 29.14 11.62
CA LEU A 118 5.92 28.84 12.64
C LEU A 118 6.57 30.16 13.04
N GLU A 119 6.19 30.69 14.20
CA GLU A 119 6.92 31.76 14.85
C GLU A 119 8.20 31.18 15.46
N VAL A 120 9.31 31.26 14.73
CA VAL A 120 10.62 30.88 15.27
C VAL A 120 11.10 32.02 16.16
N SER A 121 10.84 31.93 17.46
CA SER A 121 11.50 32.79 18.43
C SER A 121 12.97 32.36 18.60
N GLU A 122 13.90 33.29 18.42
CA GLU A 122 15.36 33.03 18.48
C GLU A 122 15.83 32.40 19.80
N GLN A 123 14.99 32.48 20.84
CA GLN A 123 15.27 32.01 22.20
C GLN A 123 15.35 30.48 22.32
N GLU A 124 14.83 29.71 21.36
CA GLU A 124 14.85 28.24 21.43
C GLU A 124 16.07 27.61 20.76
N VAL A 125 16.74 28.33 19.84
CA VAL A 125 17.93 27.83 19.12
C VAL A 125 19.10 27.59 20.08
N TYR A 126 19.24 28.42 21.11
CA TYR A 126 20.37 28.37 22.06
C TYR A 126 20.18 27.39 23.21
N LYS A 127 19.01 26.77 23.37
CA LYS A 127 18.74 25.81 24.46
C LYS A 127 19.37 24.44 24.21
N GLU A 128 19.69 24.11 22.96
CA GLU A 128 20.25 22.82 22.56
C GLU A 128 21.79 22.84 22.44
N LEU A 129 22.44 24.00 22.63
CA LEU A 129 23.90 24.10 22.60
C LEU A 129 24.50 23.87 23.98
N THR A 130 25.63 23.19 24.03
CA THR A 130 26.41 23.05 25.26
C THR A 130 27.08 24.38 25.63
N ASP A 131 27.36 24.58 26.92
CA ASP A 131 28.00 25.80 27.43
C ASP A 131 29.32 26.13 26.72
N GLU A 132 30.06 25.10 26.29
CA GLU A 132 31.30 25.23 25.54
C GLU A 132 31.08 25.81 24.13
N GLN A 133 30.00 25.40 23.46
CA GLN A 133 29.64 25.89 22.12
C GLN A 133 29.10 27.32 22.20
N LEU A 134 28.31 27.65 23.22
CA LEU A 134 27.84 29.01 23.48
C LEU A 134 29.01 29.98 23.74
N ALA A 135 30.02 29.55 24.50
CA ALA A 135 31.22 30.36 24.76
C ALA A 135 32.02 30.64 23.48
N GLN A 136 32.08 29.70 22.53
CA GLN A 136 32.77 29.88 21.25
C GLN A 136 32.04 30.86 20.32
N ILE A 137 30.70 30.84 20.34
CA ILE A 137 29.85 31.77 19.59
C ILE A 137 29.98 33.19 20.17
N ILE A 138 29.91 33.35 21.50
CA ILE A 138 30.07 34.66 22.17
C ILE A 138 31.46 35.25 21.91
N ALA A 139 32.49 34.40 21.85
CA ALA A 139 33.86 34.80 21.51
C ALA A 139 34.06 35.16 20.02
N GLY A 140 33.02 35.05 19.19
CA GLY A 140 33.05 35.39 17.75
C GLY A 140 33.88 34.43 16.91
N LYS A 141 34.21 33.24 17.43
CA LYS A 141 35.06 32.26 16.74
C LYS A 141 34.28 31.34 15.79
N ALA A 142 32.96 31.24 15.96
CA ALA A 142 32.08 30.37 15.20
C ALA A 142 30.66 30.96 15.12
N THR A 143 29.90 30.60 14.08
CA THR A 143 28.47 30.93 13.95
C THR A 143 27.60 29.78 14.41
N PRO A 144 26.35 30.02 14.87
CA PRO A 144 25.44 28.94 15.28
C PRO A 144 25.19 27.88 14.19
N ALA A 145 25.33 28.24 12.92
CA ALA A 145 25.18 27.35 11.77
C ALA A 145 26.32 26.32 11.64
N ASP A 146 27.51 26.60 12.18
CA ASP A 146 28.68 25.71 12.08
C ASP A 146 28.54 24.46 12.98
N PHE A 147 27.66 24.51 13.98
CA PHE A 147 27.40 23.41 14.92
C PHE A 147 26.13 22.62 14.58
N LEU A 148 25.30 23.11 13.66
CA LEU A 148 24.15 22.38 13.12
C LEU A 148 24.64 21.46 12.00
N THR A 149 25.25 20.33 12.37
CA THR A 149 25.53 19.27 11.40
C THR A 149 24.20 18.68 10.92
N CYS A 150 23.79 19.04 9.71
CA CYS A 150 22.79 18.29 8.98
C CYS A 150 23.44 16.95 8.59
N GLU A 151 23.55 16.02 9.54
CA GLU A 151 23.97 14.66 9.21
C GLU A 151 22.93 14.09 8.22
N PRO A 152 23.36 13.48 7.10
CA PRO A 152 22.42 12.81 6.21
C PRO A 152 21.78 11.67 6.99
N ARG A 153 20.46 11.78 7.20
CA ARG A 153 19.66 10.74 7.86
C ARG A 153 19.85 9.41 7.09
N PRO A 154 20.12 8.28 7.77
CA PRO A 154 20.37 6.98 7.13
C PRO A 154 19.16 6.45 6.35
#